data_AF-A0A9D7JQV6-F1
#
_entry.id   AF-A0A9D7JQV6-F1
#
_cell.length_a   1.000
_cell.length_b   1.000
_cell.length_c   1.000
_cell.angle_alpha   90.00
_cell.angle_beta   90.00
_cell.angle_gamma   90.00
#
_symmetry.space_group_name_H-M   'P 1'
#
loop_
_entity.id
_entity.type
_entity.pdbx_description
1 polymer ?
#
loop_
_entity_poly.entity_id
_entity_poly.type
_entity_poly.pdbx_seq_one_letter_code
_entity_poly.pdbx_strand_id
1 'polypeptide(L)'
;MHLPIDKSISALSKQSSPFIKLFTHGSLNIELYAPHLVDDQKPHTRDEVYIIVSGSGRFRNGDQIVDFGPKDFLFACEVNISFLILQMTFVPG
;
A
#
# COMPACT_ATOMS: atom_id res chain seq x y z
N MET A 1 -2.70 -0.57 18.98
CA MET A 1 -1.45 -0.68 18.19
C MET A 1 -1.07 0.73 17.73
N HIS A 2 0.21 1.13 17.80
CA HIS A 2 0.71 2.40 17.25
C HIS A 2 1.91 2.11 16.37
N LEU A 3 1.88 2.57 15.10
CA LEU A 3 2.91 2.32 14.08
C LEU A 3 3.47 3.65 13.56
N PRO A 4 4.58 4.17 14.13
CA PRO A 4 5.22 5.37 13.62
C PRO A 4 5.79 5.13 12.22
N ILE A 5 5.36 5.91 11.24
CA ILE A 5 5.76 5.75 9.83
C ILE A 5 7.28 5.81 9.66
N ASP A 6 7.97 6.72 10.34
CA ASP A 6 9.44 6.84 10.23
C ASP A 6 10.17 5.58 10.70
N LYS A 7 9.64 4.88 11.71
CA LYS A 7 10.19 3.60 12.16
C LYS A 7 9.93 2.51 11.14
N SER A 8 8.75 2.49 10.52
CA SER A 8 8.41 1.55 9.45
C SER A 8 9.29 1.75 8.22
N ILE A 9 9.55 2.99 7.80
CA ILE A 9 10.47 3.33 6.70
C ILE A 9 11.89 2.84 7.02
N SER A 10 12.36 3.12 8.25
CA SER A 10 13.68 2.68 8.72
C SER A 10 13.83 1.16 8.79
N ALA A 11 12.73 0.43 8.97
CA ALA A 11 12.71 -1.02 8.96
C ALA A 11 12.71 -1.56 7.53
N LEU A 12 11.93 -0.95 6.62
CA LEU A 12 11.87 -1.32 5.22
C LEU A 12 13.22 -1.12 4.51
N SER A 13 13.93 -0.03 4.78
CA SER A 13 15.25 0.26 4.17
C SER A 13 16.34 -0.77 4.48
N LYS A 14 16.11 -1.65 5.47
CA LYS A 14 17.02 -2.74 5.85
C LYS A 14 16.68 -4.06 5.15
N GLN A 15 15.60 -4.10 4.38
CA GLN A 15 15.17 -5.29 3.64
C GLN A 15 15.57 -5.18 2.18
N SER A 16 15.79 -6.33 1.53
CA SER A 16 15.92 -6.42 0.08
C SER A 16 14.57 -6.44 -0.64
N SER A 17 13.49 -6.68 0.11
CA SER A 17 12.12 -6.70 -0.39
C SER A 17 11.55 -5.27 -0.47
N PRO A 18 10.77 -4.91 -1.50
CA PRO A 18 10.05 -3.64 -1.54
C PRO A 18 8.88 -3.60 -0.55
N PHE A 19 8.55 -4.69 0.14
CA PHE A 19 7.45 -4.73 1.11
C PHE A 19 7.91 -5.22 2.48
N ILE A 20 7.29 -4.68 3.54
CA ILE A 20 7.40 -5.18 4.91
C ILE A 20 6.02 -5.23 5.57
N LYS A 21 5.71 -6.37 6.18
CA LYS A 21 4.50 -6.53 7.00
C LYS A 21 4.73 -5.92 8.38
N LEU A 22 3.84 -5.01 8.79
CA LEU A 22 3.94 -4.25 10.03
C LEU A 22 3.02 -4.80 11.13
N PHE A 23 1.86 -5.34 10.76
CA PHE A 23 0.87 -5.82 11.72
C PHE A 23 -0.10 -6.82 11.10
N THR A 24 -0.56 -7.78 11.90
CA THR A 24 -1.65 -8.70 11.55
C THR A 24 -2.57 -8.88 12.76
N HIS A 25 -3.89 -8.86 12.53
CA HIS A 25 -4.89 -9.21 13.53
C HIS A 25 -6.17 -9.71 12.87
N GLY A 26 -6.52 -10.99 13.09
CA GLY A 26 -7.61 -11.63 12.36
C GLY A 26 -7.33 -11.62 10.85
N SER A 27 -8.26 -11.07 10.07
CA SER A 27 -8.12 -10.88 8.61
C SER A 27 -7.36 -9.61 8.20
N LEU A 28 -7.08 -8.69 9.13
CA LEU A 28 -6.39 -7.44 8.82
C LEU A 28 -4.88 -7.67 8.72
N ASN A 29 -4.28 -7.24 7.62
CA ASN A 29 -2.84 -7.05 7.47
C ASN A 29 -2.53 -5.58 7.18
N ILE A 30 -1.48 -5.06 7.81
CA ILE A 30 -0.91 -3.73 7.52
C ILE A 30 0.51 -3.94 7.04
N GLU A 31 0.82 -3.36 5.88
CA GLU A 31 2.09 -3.50 5.18
C GLU A 31 2.56 -2.14 4.69
N LEU A 32 3.87 -1.93 4.64
CA LEU A 32 4.47 -0.79 3.94
C LEU A 32 5.11 -1.33 2.66
N TYR A 33 4.75 -0.75 1.53
CA TYR A 33 5.20 -1.14 0.20
C TYR A 33 5.89 0.05 -0.49
N ALA A 34 7.10 -0.15 -0.98
CA ALA A 34 7.95 0.81 -1.70
C ALA A 34 8.39 0.23 -3.05
N PRO A 35 7.52 0.20 -4.07
CA PRO A 35 7.88 -0.25 -5.41
C PRO A 35 8.94 0.67 -6.04
N HIS A 36 9.81 0.07 -6.84
CA HIS A 36 10.72 0.81 -7.71
C HIS A 36 10.07 0.97 -9.09
N LEU A 37 9.48 2.15 -9.34
CA LEU A 37 8.91 2.61 -10.63
C LEU A 37 7.67 1.87 -11.14
N VAL A 38 7.57 0.56 -10.98
CA VAL A 38 6.47 -0.28 -11.48
C VAL A 38 5.84 -1.02 -10.31
N ASP A 39 4.50 -1.11 -10.34
CA ASP A 39 3.77 -1.98 -9.44
C ASP A 39 3.81 -3.41 -9.97
N ASP A 40 4.29 -4.33 -9.16
CA ASP A 40 4.30 -5.76 -9.48
C ASP A 40 3.19 -6.53 -8.75
N GLN A 41 2.24 -5.82 -8.12
CA GLN A 41 1.08 -6.45 -7.51
C GLN A 41 0.23 -7.17 -8.55
N LYS A 42 -0.26 -8.35 -8.15
CA LYS A 42 -1.11 -9.19 -8.98
C LYS A 42 -2.58 -8.94 -8.64
N PRO A 43 -3.50 -9.05 -9.61
CA PRO A 43 -4.93 -9.07 -9.35
C PRO A 43 -5.29 -9.98 -8.16
N HIS A 44 -6.06 -9.46 -7.21
CA HIS A 44 -6.55 -10.20 -6.06
C HIS A 44 -7.95 -9.75 -5.67
N THR A 45 -8.68 -10.59 -4.95
CA THR A 45 -10.08 -10.36 -4.56
C THR A 45 -10.24 -9.69 -3.18
N ARG A 46 -9.21 -9.00 -2.70
CA ARG A 46 -9.20 -8.37 -1.37
C ARG A 46 -9.57 -6.90 -1.48
N ASP A 47 -10.33 -6.44 -0.50
CA ASP A 47 -10.49 -5.00 -0.29
C ASP A 47 -9.20 -4.43 0.28
N GLU A 48 -8.71 -3.36 -0.34
CA GLU A 48 -7.47 -2.71 0.01
C GLU A 48 -7.64 -1.22 0.25
N VAL A 49 -6.98 -0.77 1.31
CA VAL A 49 -6.88 0.64 1.69
C VAL A 49 -5.44 1.06 1.58
N TYR A 50 -5.22 2.22 1.00
CA TYR A 50 -3.92 2.80 0.80
C TYR A 50 -3.85 4.20 1.40
N ILE A 51 -2.80 4.46 2.16
CA ILE A 51 -2.43 5.81 2.58
C ILE A 51 -1.08 6.14 1.94
N ILE A 52 -1.06 7.19 1.12
CA ILE A 52 0.15 7.60 0.42
C ILE A 52 1.08 8.31 1.38
N VAL A 53 2.21 7.68 1.69
CA VAL A 53 3.22 8.25 2.61
C VAL A 53 4.10 9.26 1.89
N SER A 54 4.52 8.96 0.65
CA SER A 54 5.34 9.84 -0.17
C SER A 54 5.21 9.51 -1.66
N GLY A 55 5.57 10.45 -2.53
CA GLY A 55 5.43 10.30 -3.98
C GLY A 55 4.06 10.74 -4.48
N SER A 56 3.84 10.62 -5.79
CA SER A 56 2.61 11.04 -6.47
C SER A 56 2.43 10.23 -7.75
N GLY A 57 1.20 10.05 -8.20
CA GLY A 57 0.95 9.28 -9.40
C GLY A 57 -0.51 9.28 -9.83
N ARG A 58 -0.85 8.32 -10.68
CA ARG A 58 -2.23 8.06 -11.12
C ARG A 58 -2.70 6.72 -10.61
N PHE A 59 -3.85 6.72 -9.97
CA PHE A 59 -4.55 5.54 -9.47
C PHE A 59 -5.74 5.27 -10.37
N ARG A 60 -5.86 4.03 -10.87
CA ARG A 60 -7.02 3.59 -11.65
C ARG A 60 -7.86 2.65 -10.80
N ASN A 61 -9.15 2.96 -10.65
CA ASN A 61 -10.14 2.09 -10.02
C ASN A 61 -11.32 1.92 -10.99
N GLY A 62 -11.37 0.75 -11.64
CA GLY A 62 -12.26 0.53 -12.79
C GLY A 62 -12.00 1.56 -13.88
N ASP A 63 -13.06 2.29 -14.27
CA ASP A 63 -12.99 3.34 -15.29
C ASP A 63 -12.51 4.70 -14.75
N GLN A 64 -12.40 4.86 -13.43
CA GLN A 64 -11.94 6.11 -12.83
C GLN A 64 -10.42 6.16 -12.76
N ILE A 65 -9.84 7.29 -13.15
CA ILE A 65 -8.43 7.60 -12.98
C ILE A 65 -8.33 8.89 -12.19
N VAL A 66 -7.60 8.86 -11.08
CA VAL A 66 -7.36 10.02 -10.21
C VAL A 66 -5.87 10.22 -10.01
N ASP A 67 -5.43 11.48 -10.03
CA ASP A 67 -4.11 11.83 -9.54
C ASP A 67 -4.10 11.76 -8.01
N PHE A 68 -2.97 11.33 -7.43
CA PHE A 68 -2.78 11.29 -5.99
C PHE A 68 -1.39 11.79 -5.60
N GLY A 69 -1.26 12.18 -4.34
CA GLY A 69 -0.03 12.59 -3.67
C GLY A 69 -0.02 12.21 -2.20
N PRO A 70 0.99 12.67 -1.44
CA PRO A 70 1.12 12.32 -0.03
C PRO A 70 -0.09 12.77 0.77
N LYS A 71 -0.50 11.93 1.73
CA LYS A 71 -1.68 12.07 2.61
C LYS A 71 -3.02 11.76 1.96
N ASP A 72 -3.04 11.37 0.69
CA ASP A 72 -4.25 10.84 0.07
C ASP A 72 -4.58 9.45 0.60
N PHE A 73 -5.88 9.20 0.67
CA PHE A 73 -6.48 7.93 1.02
C PHE A 73 -7.15 7.35 -0.22
N LEU A 74 -6.84 6.09 -0.55
CA LEU A 74 -7.43 5.39 -1.68
C LEU A 74 -8.03 4.06 -1.21
N PHE A 75 -9.17 3.71 -1.76
CA PHE A 75 -9.84 2.42 -1.52
C PHE A 75 -10.03 1.71 -2.87
N ALA A 76 -9.70 0.42 -2.92
CA ALA A 76 -9.75 -0.35 -4.15
C ALA A 76 -10.07 -1.83 -3.92
N CYS A 77 -10.70 -2.44 -4.92
CA CYS A 77 -10.86 -3.90 -5.00
C CYS A 77 -9.79 -4.55 -5.91
N GLU A 78 -9.16 -3.79 -6.82
CA GLU A 78 -8.11 -4.25 -7.75
C GLU A 78 -7.34 -3.03 -8.30
N VAL A 79 -6.01 -3.05 -8.31
CA VAL A 79 -5.22 -1.88 -8.73
C VAL A 79 -3.88 -2.23 -9.37
N ASN A 80 -3.38 -1.30 -10.20
CA ASN A 80 -1.97 -1.16 -10.52
C ASN A 80 -1.49 0.21 -9.95
N ILE A 81 -0.69 0.23 -8.88
CA ILE A 81 -0.21 1.43 -8.16
C ILE A 81 1.31 1.49 -8.08
N SER A 82 1.90 2.53 -8.65
CA SER A 82 3.36 2.61 -8.78
C SER A 82 4.13 3.37 -7.68
N PHE A 83 3.77 3.39 -6.36
CA PHE A 83 4.50 4.27 -5.39
C PHE A 83 4.54 3.77 -3.93
N LEU A 84 5.24 4.50 -3.03
CA LEU A 84 5.35 4.17 -1.60
C LEU A 84 4.00 4.31 -0.89
N ILE A 85 3.46 3.19 -0.44
CA ILE A 85 2.11 3.10 0.10
C ILE A 85 2.12 2.34 1.42
N LEU A 86 1.38 2.87 2.39
CA LEU A 86 0.92 2.05 3.51
C LEU A 86 -0.34 1.31 3.03
N GLN A 87 -0.20 0.01 2.79
CA GLN A 87 -1.26 -0.87 2.31
C GLN A 87 -1.88 -1.62 3.49
N MET A 88 -3.20 -1.56 3.59
CA MET A 88 -3.97 -2.32 4.56
C MET A 88 -4.88 -3.26 3.78
N THR A 89 -4.69 -4.56 3.97
CA THR A 89 -5.45 -5.59 3.25
C THR A 89 -6.36 -6.33 4.22
N PHE A 90 -7.63 -6.52 3.82
CA PHE A 90 -8.56 -7.40 4.52
C PHE A 90 -8.70 -8.68 3.71
N VAL A 91 -8.34 -9.83 4.32
CA VAL A 91 -8.51 -11.13 3.69
C VAL A 91 -9.92 -11.66 4.03
N PRO A 92 -10.82 -11.89 3.06
CA PRO A 92 -12.08 -12.55 3.36
C PRO A 92 -11.82 -13.95 3.94
N GLY A 93 -12.57 -14.31 4.98
CA GLY A 93 -12.54 -15.66 5.57
C GLY A 93 -13.20 -16.69 4.68
#